data_AF-A0A2V5SGQ2-F1
#
_entry.id   AF-A0A2V5SGQ2-F1
#
_cell.length_a   1.000
_cell.length_b   1.000
_cell.length_c   1.000
_cell.angle_alpha   90.00
_cell.angle_beta   90.00
_cell.angle_gamma   90.00
#
_symmetry.space_group_name_H-M   'P 1'
#
loop_
_entity.id
_entity.type
_entity.pdbx_description
1 polymer ?
#
loop_
_entity_poly.entity_id
_entity_poly.type
_entity_poly.pdbx_seq_one_letter_code
_entity_poly.pdbx_strand_id
1 'polypeptide(L)'
;IVLKGLQGPVKVKGQQFGTAVMQPWDKTFTDQKIADVLTYERSDWGNKASPVTPEQIAALRKELASHPESFTEKDILAVPDEDLPG
;
A
#
# COMPACT_ATOMS: atom_id res chain seq x y z
N ILE A 1 2.91 0.75 -0.29
CA ILE A 1 3.29 -0.66 -0.56
C ILE A 1 2.60 -1.30 -1.78
N VAL A 2 1.28 -1.18 -1.99
CA VAL A 2 0.58 -1.88 -3.09
C VAL A 2 1.20 -1.62 -4.48
N LEU A 3 1.62 -0.38 -4.74
CA LEU A 3 2.23 -0.01 -6.02
C LEU A 3 3.63 -0.63 -6.23
N LYS A 4 4.48 -0.69 -5.19
CA LYS A 4 5.90 -1.08 -5.31
C LYS A 4 6.26 -2.43 -4.69
N GLY A 5 5.30 -3.08 -4.06
CA GLY A 5 5.50 -4.31 -3.32
C GLY A 5 6.03 -4.08 -1.91
N LEU A 6 6.20 -5.19 -1.19
CA LEU A 6 6.74 -5.27 0.16
C LEU A 6 7.61 -6.52 0.26
N GLN A 7 8.81 -6.37 0.80
CA GLN A 7 9.77 -7.46 0.94
C GLN A 7 10.39 -7.49 2.34
N GLY A 8 10.93 -8.66 2.68
CA GLY A 8 11.63 -8.88 3.94
C GLY A 8 10.69 -9.17 5.11
N PRO A 9 11.27 -9.39 6.30
CA PRO A 9 10.51 -9.63 7.50
C PRO A 9 9.67 -8.40 7.88
N VAL A 10 8.39 -8.61 8.18
CA VAL A 10 7.46 -7.58 8.69
C VAL A 10 6.65 -8.15 9.84
N LYS A 11 6.46 -7.35 10.89
CA LYS A 11 5.68 -7.70 12.07
C LYS A 11 4.31 -7.04 12.01
N VAL A 12 3.26 -7.83 11.88
CA VAL A 12 1.87 -7.35 11.87
C VAL A 12 1.16 -7.85 13.13
N LYS A 13 0.69 -6.94 13.98
CA LYS A 13 -0.01 -7.26 15.24
C LYS A 13 0.74 -8.29 16.12
N GLY A 14 2.07 -8.23 16.14
CA GLY A 14 2.90 -9.14 16.95
C GLY A 14 3.37 -10.39 16.22
N GLN A 15 2.77 -10.74 15.08
CA GLN A 15 3.15 -11.91 14.29
C GLN A 15 4.18 -11.56 13.22
N GLN A 16 5.21 -12.39 13.11
CA GLN A 16 6.25 -12.24 12.09
C GLN A 16 5.80 -12.86 10.76
N PHE A 17 5.87 -12.06 9.70
CA PHE A 17 5.82 -12.48 8.31
C PHE A 17 7.19 -12.18 7.69
N GLY A 18 7.61 -12.85 6.61
CA GLY A 18 8.93 -12.55 6.02
C GLY A 18 9.48 -13.49 4.96
N THR A 19 8.85 -14.65 4.74
CA THR A 19 9.23 -15.57 3.65
C THR A 19 8.58 -15.23 2.32
N ALA A 20 7.47 -14.48 2.34
CA ALA A 20 6.72 -14.10 1.16
C ALA A 20 7.00 -12.65 0.77
N VAL A 21 7.14 -12.41 -0.54
CA VAL A 21 7.24 -11.08 -1.13
C VAL A 21 5.87 -10.69 -1.65
N MET A 22 5.40 -9.49 -1.30
CA MET A 22 4.25 -8.88 -1.96
C MET A 22 4.73 -8.27 -3.27
N GLN A 23 4.27 -8.81 -4.41
CA GLN A 23 4.63 -8.27 -5.71
C GLN A 23 4.10 -6.82 -5.90
N PRO A 24 4.83 -5.96 -6.63
CA PRO A 24 4.33 -4.66 -7.06
C PRO A 24 3.16 -4.83 -8.04
N TRP A 25 2.12 -4.02 -7.85
CA TRP A 25 0.94 -4.03 -8.73
C TRP A 25 0.85 -2.80 -9.63
N ASP A 26 1.78 -1.84 -9.54
CA ASP A 26 1.76 -0.63 -10.36
C ASP A 26 1.66 -0.93 -11.85
N LYS A 27 2.42 -1.89 -12.38
CA LYS A 27 2.41 -2.22 -13.81
C LYS A 27 1.24 -3.11 -14.25
N THR A 28 0.55 -3.74 -13.31
CA THR A 28 -0.46 -4.76 -13.60
C THR A 28 -1.88 -4.20 -13.52
N PHE A 29 -2.13 -3.30 -12.56
CA PHE A 29 -3.46 -2.74 -12.32
C PHE A 29 -3.53 -1.25 -12.60
N THR A 30 -4.71 -0.83 -13.05
CA THR A 30 -5.06 0.57 -13.24
C THR A 30 -5.29 1.23 -11.89
N ASP A 31 -5.18 2.56 -11.84
CA ASP A 31 -5.39 3.34 -10.62
C ASP A 31 -6.79 3.12 -10.04
N GLN A 32 -7.80 3.02 -10.91
CA GLN A 32 -9.18 2.68 -10.50
C GLN A 32 -9.26 1.34 -9.78
N LYS A 33 -8.66 0.27 -10.34
CA LYS A 33 -8.74 -1.07 -9.72
C LYS A 33 -8.06 -1.10 -8.37
N ILE A 34 -6.94 -0.41 -8.24
CA ILE A 34 -6.21 -0.31 -6.97
C ILE A 34 -7.05 0.47 -5.95
N ALA A 35 -7.65 1.59 -6.35
CA ALA A 35 -8.52 2.40 -5.51
C ALA A 35 -9.75 1.62 -5.02
N ASP A 36 -10.40 0.85 -5.90
CA ASP A 36 -11.57 0.04 -5.56
C ASP A 36 -11.23 -1.04 -4.53
N VAL A 37 -10.13 -1.78 -4.74
CA VAL A 37 -9.68 -2.83 -3.80
C VAL A 37 -9.30 -2.23 -2.45
N LEU A 38 -8.55 -1.14 -2.44
CA LEU A 38 -8.16 -0.47 -1.20
C LEU A 38 -9.37 0.10 -0.44
N THR A 39 -10.35 0.65 -1.15
CA THR A 39 -11.60 1.12 -0.55
C THR A 39 -12.38 -0.02 0.08
N TYR A 40 -12.43 -1.17 -0.59
CA TYR A 40 -13.06 -2.37 -0.05
C TYR A 40 -12.34 -2.84 1.24
N GLU A 41 -11.02 -3.00 1.21
CA GLU A 41 -10.23 -3.40 2.40
C GLU A 41 -10.37 -2.41 3.57
N ARG A 42 -10.46 -1.10 3.29
CA ARG A 42 -10.60 -0.03 4.28
C ARG A 42 -12.00 0.08 4.91
N SER A 43 -13.01 -0.49 4.26
CA SER A 43 -14.41 -0.45 4.73
C SER A 43 -14.94 -1.81 5.20
N ASP A 44 -14.30 -2.91 4.82
CA ASP A 44 -14.69 -4.27 5.21
C ASP A 44 -13.86 -4.80 6.41
N TRP A 45 -14.23 -5.98 6.91
CA TRP A 45 -13.58 -6.68 8.04
C TRP A 45 -13.51 -5.86 9.33
N GLY A 46 -14.47 -4.95 9.51
CA GLY A 46 -14.58 -4.08 10.68
C GLY A 46 -13.77 -2.79 10.59
N ASN A 47 -13.12 -2.53 9.44
CA ASN A 47 -12.42 -1.27 9.20
C ASN A 47 -13.41 -0.14 8.91
N LYS A 48 -13.04 1.10 9.27
CA LYS A 48 -13.85 2.32 9.08
C LYS A 48 -12.99 3.47 8.57
N ALA A 49 -12.11 3.19 7.64
CA ALA A 49 -11.24 4.21 7.04
C ALA A 49 -11.91 4.83 5.80
N SER A 50 -11.51 6.06 5.48
CA SER A 50 -12.00 6.78 4.29
C SER A 50 -11.69 6.01 3.01
N PRO A 51 -12.55 6.13 1.97
CA PRO A 51 -12.32 5.53 0.67
C PRO A 51 -11.05 6.10 0.02
N VAL A 52 -10.49 5.33 -0.91
CA VAL A 52 -9.34 5.73 -1.73
C VAL A 52 -9.81 6.06 -3.13
N THR A 53 -9.41 7.21 -3.66
CA THR A 53 -9.76 7.68 -4.99
C THR A 53 -8.69 7.31 -6.03
N PRO A 54 -9.07 7.17 -7.30
CA PRO A 54 -8.10 6.95 -8.39
C PRO A 54 -7.06 8.07 -8.49
N GLU A 55 -7.45 9.31 -8.21
CA GLU A 55 -6.58 10.49 -8.25
C GLU A 55 -5.45 10.40 -7.23
N GLN A 56 -5.75 9.92 -6.01
CA GLN A 56 -4.74 9.68 -4.98
C GLN A 56 -3.74 8.61 -5.42
N ILE A 57 -4.22 7.52 -6.03
CA ILE A 57 -3.33 6.46 -6.54
C ILE A 57 -2.46 6.98 -7.69
N ALA A 58 -3.02 7.79 -8.59
CA ALA A 58 -2.27 8.41 -9.68
C ALA A 58 -1.20 9.38 -9.16
N ALA A 59 -1.49 10.15 -8.11
CA ALA A 59 -0.54 11.03 -7.46
C ALA A 59 0.62 10.23 -6.83
N LEU A 60 0.31 9.21 -6.04
CA LEU A 60 1.31 8.32 -5.43
C LEU A 60 2.15 7.57 -6.46
N ARG A 61 1.54 7.16 -7.59
CA ARG A 61 2.26 6.51 -8.69
C ARG A 61 3.30 7.44 -9.29
N LYS A 62 3.00 8.73 -9.43
CA LYS A 62 3.96 9.75 -9.91
C LYS A 62 5.06 10.00 -8.88
N GLU A 63 4.69 10.15 -7.62
CA GLU A 63 5.65 10.35 -6.52
C GLU A 63 6.64 9.19 -6.41
N LEU A 64 6.14 7.96 -6.52
CA LEU A 64 6.95 6.74 -6.44
C LEU A 64 7.55 6.31 -7.78
N ALA A 65 7.46 7.12 -8.84
CA ALA A 65 7.97 6.74 -10.16
C ALA A 65 9.48 6.45 -10.14
N SER A 66 10.23 7.17 -9.30
CA SER A 66 11.67 7.01 -9.09
C SER A 66 12.04 6.02 -7.98
N HIS A 67 11.06 5.35 -7.36
CA HIS A 67 11.29 4.35 -6.31
C HIS A 67 11.09 2.94 -6.89
N PRO A 68 12.15 2.29 -7.42
CA PRO A 68 12.04 0.99 -8.08
C PRO A 68 12.01 -0.18 -7.09
N GLU A 69 12.44 0.03 -5.84
CA GLU A 69 12.57 -1.05 -4.86
C GLU A 69 11.26 -1.31 -4.12
N SER A 70 11.06 -2.56 -3.71
CA SER A 70 9.97 -2.91 -2.82
C SER A 70 10.25 -2.38 -1.42
N PHE A 71 9.21 -1.87 -0.78
CA PHE A 71 9.32 -1.36 0.58
C PHE A 71 9.73 -2.46 1.56
N THR A 72 10.37 -2.07 2.65
CA THR A 72 10.68 -2.93 3.80
C THR A 72 9.90 -2.47 5.03
N GLU A 73 9.90 -3.28 6.10
CA GLU A 73 9.30 -2.88 7.38
C GLU A 73 9.87 -1.54 7.88
N LYS A 74 11.17 -1.31 7.72
CA LYS A 74 11.80 -0.05 8.11
C LYS A 74 11.20 1.15 7.38
N ASP A 75 10.91 0.99 6.09
CA ASP A 75 10.33 2.06 5.29
C ASP A 75 8.88 2.34 5.71
N ILE A 76 8.12 1.30 6.04
CA ILE A 76 6.74 1.45 6.53
C ILE A 76 6.71 2.16 7.89
N LEU A 77 7.59 1.77 8.82
CA LEU A 77 7.66 2.36 10.16
C LEU A 77 8.18 3.80 10.17
N ALA A 78 8.81 4.25 9.08
CA ALA A 78 9.27 5.62 8.92
C ALA A 78 8.17 6.57 8.43
N VAL A 79 7.05 6.04 7.90
CA VAL A 79 5.91 6.85 7.45
C VAL A 79 5.07 7.27 8.67
N PRO A 80 4.63 8.54 8.76
CA PRO A 80 3.71 8.96 9.81
C PRO A 80 2.42 8.12 9.81
N ASP A 81 1.85 7.84 10.98
CA ASP A 81 0.52 7.24 11.15
C ASP A 81 -0.59 8.26 10.80
N GLU A 82 -0.50 8.86 9.61
CA GLU A 82 -1.51 9.76 9.07
C GLU A 82 -2.30 9.03 7.99
N ASP A 83 -3.63 9.08 8.09
CA ASP A 83 -4.50 8.69 6.99
C ASP A 83 -4.22 9.61 5.81
N LEU A 84 -3.72 9.03 4.71
CA LEU A 84 -3.56 9.77 3.46
C LEU A 84 -4.90 10.44 3.12
N PRO A 85 -4.95 11.77 3.01
CA PRO A 85 -6.20 12.50 2.94
C PRO A 85 -6.95 12.11 1.66
N GLY A 86 -8.15 11.56 1.87
CA GLY A 86 -9.19 11.27 0.87
C GLY A 86 -9.44 12.42 -0.09
#